data_AF-A0A0M3J0X7-F1
#
_entry.id   AF-A0A0M3J0X7-F1
#
_cell.length_a   1.000
_cell.length_b   1.000
_cell.length_c   1.000
_cell.angle_alpha   90.00
_cell.angle_beta   90.00
_cell.angle_gamma   90.00
#
_symmetry.space_group_name_H-M   'P 1'
#
loop_
_entity.id
_entity.type
_entity.pdbx_description
1 polymer ?
#
loop_
_entity_poly.entity_id
_entity_poly.type
_entity_poly.pdbx_seq_one_letter_code
_entity_poly.pdbx_strand_id
1 'polypeptide(L)'
;LMQYLLWNFKANFAVVRRSVFCLLPLLAHFENDSDQELALLCYQNLHIGLSNSSYIISSSHSTQNHSCFQTMHYSRSWKSKVSLLKFCQVLVFSNLFVFENYDRPQKILQLINYLITHPQVEVRLAAAESIAGFIQCGYFSVSPSFINFCEFAKKFLRKKSFLSLKELLREFRRTHQDNWDEHKKCFTFSQLKSINNLLVSPNYYV
;
A
#
# COMPACT_ATOMS: atom_id res chain seq x y z
N LEU A 1 -18.18 -21.74 3.93
CA LEU A 1 -18.34 -20.26 3.90
C LEU A 1 -17.39 -19.57 2.92
N MET A 2 -16.06 -19.76 3.01
CA MET A 2 -15.10 -19.07 2.12
C MET A 2 -15.27 -19.38 0.63
N GLN A 3 -15.54 -20.65 0.28
CA GLN A 3 -15.85 -21.02 -1.11
C GLN A 3 -17.16 -20.39 -1.60
N TYR A 4 -18.17 -20.29 -0.72
CA TYR A 4 -19.43 -19.62 -1.03
C TYR A 4 -19.23 -18.12 -1.28
N LEU A 5 -18.43 -17.43 -0.46
CA LEU A 5 -18.11 -16.01 -0.65
C LEU A 5 -17.37 -15.80 -1.98
N LEU A 6 -16.39 -16.64 -2.29
CA LEU A 6 -15.65 -16.56 -3.55
C LEU A 6 -16.55 -16.77 -4.77
N TRP A 7 -17.44 -17.77 -4.70
CA TRP A 7 -18.40 -18.01 -5.77
C TRP A 7 -19.37 -16.84 -5.90
N ASN A 8 -19.82 -16.26 -4.78
CA ASN A 8 -20.67 -15.07 -4.77
C ASN A 8 -19.97 -13.88 -5.45
N PHE A 9 -18.70 -13.61 -5.16
CA PHE A 9 -17.95 -12.54 -5.84
C PHE A 9 -17.78 -12.77 -7.35
N LYS A 10 -17.69 -14.03 -7.79
CA LYS A 10 -17.57 -14.38 -9.23
C LYS A 10 -18.90 -14.38 -9.96
N ALA A 11 -19.98 -14.78 -9.30
CA ALA A 11 -21.27 -15.04 -9.92
C ALA A 11 -22.28 -13.89 -9.76
N ASN A 12 -22.16 -13.08 -8.71
CA ASN A 12 -23.06 -11.95 -8.47
C ASN A 12 -22.41 -10.62 -8.84
N PHE A 13 -23.08 -9.86 -9.69
CA PHE A 13 -22.81 -8.44 -9.95
C PHE A 13 -23.34 -7.52 -8.82
N ALA A 14 -23.86 -8.10 -7.74
CA ALA A 14 -24.51 -7.39 -6.65
C ALA A 14 -23.49 -6.77 -5.69
N VAL A 15 -23.90 -5.66 -5.08
CA VAL A 15 -23.10 -4.93 -4.08
C VAL A 15 -22.80 -5.82 -2.87
N VAL A 16 -21.53 -5.87 -2.49
CA VAL A 16 -21.10 -6.61 -1.30
C VAL A 16 -21.62 -5.93 -0.04
N ARG A 17 -22.33 -6.71 0.78
CA ARG A 17 -22.91 -6.22 2.04
C ARG A 17 -21.79 -5.80 3.01
N ARG A 18 -22.03 -4.71 3.76
CA ARG A 18 -21.09 -4.17 4.77
C ARG A 18 -20.63 -5.23 5.80
N SER A 19 -21.48 -6.18 6.14
CA SER A 19 -21.16 -7.26 7.09
C SER A 19 -20.03 -8.17 6.63
N VAL A 20 -19.76 -8.26 5.32
CA VAL A 20 -18.65 -9.07 4.79
C VAL A 20 -17.30 -8.44 5.14
N PHE A 21 -17.23 -7.11 5.31
CA PHE A 21 -16.00 -6.41 5.71
C PHE A 21 -15.59 -6.69 7.16
N CYS A 22 -16.50 -7.17 8.01
CA CYS A 22 -16.15 -7.67 9.35
C CYS A 22 -15.22 -8.89 9.28
N LEU A 23 -15.12 -9.56 8.13
CA LEU A 23 -14.22 -10.68 7.92
C LEU A 23 -12.79 -10.26 7.54
N LEU A 24 -12.53 -8.97 7.25
CA LEU A 24 -11.19 -8.48 6.87
C LEU A 24 -10.08 -8.91 7.85
N PRO A 25 -10.22 -8.76 9.19
CA PRO A 25 -9.19 -9.17 10.12
C PRO A 25 -8.90 -10.68 10.05
N LEU A 26 -9.96 -11.49 9.87
CA LEU A 26 -9.85 -12.94 9.81
C LEU A 26 -9.20 -13.39 8.50
N LEU A 27 -9.64 -12.84 7.37
CA LEU A 27 -9.06 -13.14 6.06
C LEU A 27 -7.56 -12.79 6.03
N ALA A 28 -7.19 -11.61 6.53
CA ALA A 28 -5.77 -11.21 6.59
C ALA A 28 -4.93 -12.03 7.59
N HIS A 29 -5.56 -12.61 8.61
CA HIS A 29 -4.88 -13.52 9.53
C HIS A 29 -4.62 -14.87 8.86
N PHE A 30 -5.67 -15.50 8.33
CA PHE A 30 -5.62 -16.85 7.77
C PHE A 30 -5.00 -16.93 6.37
N GLU A 31 -4.86 -15.83 5.64
CA GLU A 31 -4.00 -15.77 4.44
C GLU A 31 -2.55 -16.20 4.74
N ASN A 32 -2.13 -16.08 5.99
CA ASN A 32 -0.77 -16.39 6.42
C ASN A 32 -0.67 -17.71 7.22
N ASP A 33 -1.70 -18.56 7.13
CA ASP A 33 -1.75 -19.86 7.79
C ASP A 33 -0.77 -20.87 7.15
N SER A 34 -0.45 -21.92 7.89
CA SER A 34 0.32 -23.07 7.39
C SER A 34 -0.46 -23.91 6.37
N ASP A 35 -1.78 -23.95 6.47
CA ASP A 35 -2.64 -24.64 5.51
C ASP A 35 -2.71 -23.83 4.21
N GLN A 36 -2.11 -24.38 3.15
CA GLN A 36 -2.02 -23.74 1.84
C GLN A 36 -3.39 -23.56 1.17
N GLU A 37 -4.33 -24.47 1.38
CA GLU A 37 -5.66 -24.38 0.77
C GLU A 37 -6.47 -23.28 1.45
N LEU A 38 -6.45 -23.25 2.78
CA LEU A 38 -7.09 -22.19 3.56
C LEU A 38 -6.49 -20.82 3.22
N ALA A 39 -5.16 -20.72 3.22
CA ALA A 39 -4.44 -19.50 2.90
C ALA A 39 -4.80 -18.98 1.49
N LEU A 40 -4.85 -19.87 0.50
CA LEU A 40 -5.25 -19.51 -0.87
C LEU A 40 -6.70 -19.04 -0.93
N LEU A 41 -7.63 -19.73 -0.24
CA LEU A 41 -9.03 -19.31 -0.21
C LEU A 41 -9.20 -17.95 0.45
N CYS A 42 -8.48 -17.67 1.53
CA CYS A 42 -8.47 -16.37 2.19
C CYS A 42 -7.88 -15.28 1.29
N TYR A 43 -6.76 -15.56 0.63
CA TYR A 43 -6.14 -14.68 -0.36
C TYR A 43 -7.13 -14.31 -1.48
N GLN A 44 -7.80 -15.30 -2.08
CA GLN A 44 -8.74 -15.08 -3.17
C GLN A 44 -9.96 -14.26 -2.71
N ASN A 45 -10.50 -14.54 -1.53
CA ASN A 45 -11.62 -13.77 -0.98
C ASN A 45 -11.21 -12.31 -0.70
N LEU A 46 -10.00 -12.10 -0.18
CA LEU A 46 -9.50 -10.77 0.16
C LEU A 46 -9.14 -9.97 -1.10
N HIS A 47 -8.22 -10.47 -1.94
CA HIS A 47 -7.59 -9.72 -3.03
C HIS A 47 -8.31 -9.81 -4.37
N ILE A 48 -9.15 -10.82 -4.59
CA ILE A 48 -9.91 -10.96 -5.85
C ILE A 48 -11.37 -10.59 -5.63
N GLY A 49 -11.95 -11.05 -4.53
CA GLY A 49 -13.35 -10.83 -4.20
C GLY A 49 -13.65 -9.41 -3.73
N LEU A 50 -13.14 -9.07 -2.53
CA LEU A 50 -13.48 -7.81 -1.85
C LEU A 50 -12.91 -6.56 -2.53
N SER A 51 -11.80 -6.68 -3.27
CA SER A 51 -11.14 -5.56 -3.95
C SER A 51 -11.87 -5.12 -5.23
N ASN A 52 -12.45 -6.09 -5.96
CA ASN A 52 -13.08 -5.88 -7.26
C ASN A 52 -14.61 -5.77 -7.17
N SER A 53 -15.19 -6.01 -6.00
CA SER A 53 -16.63 -5.90 -5.83
C SER A 53 -17.13 -4.48 -6.10
N SER A 54 -18.06 -4.34 -7.05
CA SER A 54 -18.65 -3.09 -7.52
C SER A 54 -19.10 -2.19 -6.37
N TYR A 55 -18.27 -1.20 -6.10
CA TYR A 55 -18.40 -0.28 -4.98
C TYR A 55 -19.51 0.73 -5.27
N ILE A 56 -20.75 0.52 -4.79
CA ILE A 56 -21.75 1.58 -4.76
C ILE A 56 -21.33 2.62 -3.71
N ILE A 57 -20.62 3.63 -4.20
CA ILE A 57 -21.11 5.01 -4.28
C ILE A 57 -22.16 5.29 -3.21
N SER A 58 -21.73 5.60 -1.99
CA SER A 58 -22.52 6.49 -1.16
C SER A 58 -21.58 7.55 -0.59
N SER A 59 -21.85 8.78 -0.99
CA SER A 59 -21.26 10.03 -0.52
C SER A 59 -21.35 10.24 1.00
N SER A 60 -21.89 9.27 1.76
CA SER A 60 -22.27 9.43 3.15
C SER A 60 -21.52 8.56 4.17
N HIS A 61 -20.75 7.52 3.80
CA HIS A 61 -20.13 6.68 4.84
C HIS A 61 -18.66 6.30 4.60
N SER A 62 -17.82 7.03 5.34
CA SER A 62 -16.42 6.81 5.68
C SER A 62 -16.11 5.49 6.44
N THR A 63 -17.08 4.58 6.59
CA THR A 63 -17.03 3.47 7.56
C THR A 63 -16.21 2.26 7.10
N GLN A 64 -16.01 2.05 5.80
CA GLN A 64 -15.22 0.91 5.28
C GLN A 64 -13.72 1.19 5.27
N ASN A 65 -13.32 2.40 4.84
CA ASN A 65 -12.00 2.94 5.11
C ASN A 65 -11.70 2.79 6.60
N HIS A 66 -12.64 3.21 7.46
CA HIS A 66 -12.50 3.01 8.89
C HIS A 66 -12.27 1.55 9.28
N SER A 67 -13.01 0.57 8.75
CA SER A 67 -12.79 -0.84 9.09
C SER A 67 -11.41 -1.39 8.67
N CYS A 68 -10.92 -1.08 7.47
CA CYS A 68 -9.59 -1.52 7.02
C CYS A 68 -8.48 -0.79 7.81
N PHE A 69 -8.59 0.53 7.96
CA PHE A 69 -7.65 1.33 8.77
C PHE A 69 -7.63 0.88 10.24
N GLN A 70 -8.81 0.66 10.85
CA GLN A 70 -8.92 0.12 12.21
C GLN A 70 -8.26 -1.25 12.30
N THR A 71 -8.55 -2.16 11.37
CA THR A 71 -7.95 -3.50 11.36
C THR A 71 -6.43 -3.43 11.24
N MET A 72 -5.91 -2.50 10.43
CA MET A 72 -4.48 -2.23 10.30
C MET A 72 -3.82 -1.75 11.60
N HIS A 73 -4.52 -0.91 12.37
CA HIS A 73 -4.04 -0.45 13.67
C HIS A 73 -4.10 -1.53 14.75
N TYR A 74 -5.18 -2.33 14.80
CA TYR A 74 -5.39 -3.33 15.86
C TYR A 74 -4.67 -4.67 15.62
N SER A 75 -4.39 -5.04 14.37
CA SER A 75 -3.74 -6.31 14.08
C SER A 75 -2.34 -6.36 14.69
N ARG A 76 -2.05 -7.39 15.50
CA ARG A 76 -0.72 -7.59 16.10
C ARG A 76 0.25 -8.27 15.15
N SER A 77 -0.25 -9.03 14.18
CA SER A 77 0.57 -9.73 13.19
C SER A 77 1.08 -8.79 12.12
N TRP A 78 2.39 -8.73 11.94
CA TRP A 78 2.99 -7.96 10.85
C TRP A 78 2.62 -8.54 9.48
N LYS A 79 2.47 -9.86 9.37
CA LYS A 79 2.07 -10.54 8.14
C LYS A 79 0.68 -10.09 7.70
N SER A 80 -0.27 -10.05 8.65
CA SER A 80 -1.61 -9.55 8.38
C SER A 80 -1.63 -8.07 7.99
N LYS A 81 -0.75 -7.23 8.56
CA LYS A 81 -0.60 -5.84 8.09
C LYS A 81 -0.11 -5.76 6.64
N VAL A 82 0.83 -6.61 6.25
CA VAL A 82 1.30 -6.69 4.87
C VAL A 82 0.17 -7.15 3.93
N SER A 83 -0.56 -8.21 4.29
CA SER A 83 -1.72 -8.69 3.51
C SER A 83 -2.80 -7.61 3.37
N LEU A 84 -3.15 -6.91 4.45
CA LEU A 84 -4.10 -5.80 4.40
C LEU A 84 -3.60 -4.61 3.57
N LEU A 85 -2.29 -4.34 3.59
CA LEU A 85 -1.72 -3.28 2.77
C LEU A 85 -1.80 -3.62 1.28
N LYS A 86 -1.46 -4.86 0.91
CA LYS A 86 -1.60 -5.37 -0.45
C LYS A 86 -3.06 -5.35 -0.90
N PHE A 87 -3.98 -5.72 -0.02
CA PHE A 87 -5.41 -5.59 -0.27
C PHE A 87 -5.81 -4.13 -0.55
N CYS A 88 -5.32 -3.20 0.28
CA CYS A 88 -5.57 -1.77 0.11
C CYS A 88 -5.01 -1.23 -1.22
N GLN A 89 -3.83 -1.70 -1.65
CA GLN A 89 -3.26 -1.36 -2.96
C GLN A 89 -4.21 -1.80 -4.08
N VAL A 90 -4.59 -3.08 -4.12
CA VAL A 90 -5.48 -3.61 -5.17
C VAL A 90 -6.84 -2.90 -5.15
N LEU A 91 -7.40 -2.65 -3.96
CA LEU A 91 -8.66 -1.92 -3.81
C LEU A 91 -8.58 -0.50 -4.39
N VAL A 92 -7.50 0.24 -4.13
CA VAL A 92 -7.30 1.58 -4.67
C VAL A 92 -7.05 1.54 -6.18
N PHE A 93 -6.22 0.62 -6.67
CA PHE A 93 -5.91 0.50 -8.09
C PHE A 93 -7.14 0.13 -8.93
N SER A 94 -7.94 -0.84 -8.47
CA SER A 94 -9.17 -1.24 -9.16
C SER A 94 -10.23 -0.13 -9.13
N ASN A 95 -10.13 0.86 -8.24
CA ASN A 95 -11.13 1.91 -8.02
C ASN A 95 -10.53 3.33 -8.01
N LEU A 96 -9.49 3.58 -8.83
CA LEU A 96 -8.65 4.78 -8.76
C LEU A 96 -9.45 6.10 -8.72
N PHE A 97 -10.33 6.30 -9.70
CA PHE A 97 -11.15 7.52 -9.83
C PHE A 97 -12.10 7.72 -8.65
N VAL A 98 -12.55 6.65 -8.01
CA VAL A 98 -13.33 6.75 -6.76
C VAL A 98 -12.39 7.20 -5.66
N PHE A 99 -11.24 6.56 -5.47
CA PHE A 99 -10.35 6.88 -4.36
C PHE A 99 -9.67 8.25 -4.44
N GLU A 100 -9.62 8.88 -5.61
CA GLU A 100 -9.04 10.21 -5.81
C GLU A 100 -9.90 11.34 -5.21
N ASN A 101 -11.21 11.10 -5.08
CA ASN A 101 -12.16 12.08 -4.57
C ASN A 101 -12.21 12.17 -3.02
N TYR A 102 -12.62 13.33 -2.50
CA TYR A 102 -12.81 13.62 -1.06
C TYR A 102 -11.51 13.43 -0.22
N ASP A 103 -11.63 13.19 1.09
CA ASP A 103 -10.50 13.03 2.02
C ASP A 103 -9.82 11.64 1.97
N ARG A 104 -10.11 10.83 0.95
CA ARG A 104 -9.59 9.45 0.84
C ARG A 104 -8.08 9.41 0.64
N PRO A 105 -7.47 10.21 -0.27
CA PRO A 105 -6.02 10.22 -0.45
C PRO A 105 -5.27 10.59 0.84
N GLN A 106 -5.78 11.55 1.61
CA GLN A 106 -5.18 11.96 2.88
C GLN A 106 -5.17 10.82 3.91
N LYS A 107 -6.26 10.05 4.02
CA LYS A 107 -6.34 8.90 4.93
C LYS A 107 -5.39 7.77 4.53
N ILE A 108 -5.29 7.48 3.23
CA ILE A 108 -4.35 6.49 2.72
C ILE A 108 -2.91 6.93 2.97
N LEU A 109 -2.59 8.20 2.75
CA LEU A 109 -1.27 8.76 3.02
C LEU A 109 -0.91 8.67 4.52
N GLN A 110 -1.85 8.99 5.42
CA GLN A 110 -1.66 8.84 6.87
C GLN A 110 -1.35 7.39 7.27
N LEU A 111 -2.09 6.42 6.73
CA LEU A 111 -1.83 5.00 6.96
C LEU A 111 -0.43 4.60 6.49
N ILE A 112 -0.05 5.00 5.28
CA ILE A 112 1.26 4.65 4.73
C ILE A 112 2.39 5.25 5.57
N ASN A 113 2.25 6.52 5.99
CA ASN A 113 3.21 7.17 6.87
C ASN A 113 3.34 6.46 8.23
N TYR A 114 2.25 5.90 8.75
CA TYR A 114 2.28 5.03 9.93
C TYR A 114 3.02 3.70 9.67
N LEU A 115 2.81 3.06 8.52
CA LEU A 115 3.42 1.77 8.20
C LEU A 115 4.90 1.86 7.82
N ILE A 116 5.33 2.94 7.17
CA ILE A 116 6.73 3.12 6.75
C ILE A 116 7.68 3.39 7.92
N THR A 117 7.15 3.76 9.08
CA THR A 117 7.90 3.90 10.34
C THR A 117 7.77 2.68 11.27
N HIS A 118 7.05 1.63 10.83
CA HIS A 118 6.79 0.44 11.62
C HIS A 118 8.10 -0.32 11.97
N PRO A 119 8.22 -0.97 13.16
CA PRO A 119 9.44 -1.67 13.57
C PRO A 119 9.85 -2.83 12.65
N GLN A 120 8.89 -3.52 12.04
CA GLN A 120 9.13 -4.64 11.12
C GLN A 120 9.54 -4.17 9.71
N VAL A 121 10.61 -4.75 9.15
CA VAL A 121 11.18 -4.34 7.85
C VAL A 121 10.20 -4.62 6.70
N GLU A 122 9.57 -5.77 6.70
CA GLU A 122 8.66 -6.26 5.66
C GLU A 122 7.43 -5.35 5.53
N VAL A 123 6.93 -4.84 6.65
CA VAL A 123 5.84 -3.83 6.66
C VAL A 123 6.32 -2.52 6.03
N ARG A 124 7.55 -2.09 6.35
CA ARG A 124 8.11 -0.87 5.75
C ARG A 124 8.37 -1.03 4.25
N LEU A 125 8.84 -2.19 3.81
CA LEU A 125 9.06 -2.50 2.40
C LEU A 125 7.76 -2.53 1.61
N ALA A 126 6.72 -3.18 2.16
CA ALA A 126 5.40 -3.16 1.54
C ALA A 126 4.82 -1.73 1.47
N ALA A 127 5.04 -0.89 2.50
CA ALA A 127 4.65 0.52 2.48
C ALA A 127 5.42 1.34 1.44
N ALA A 128 6.72 1.09 1.30
CA ALA A 128 7.55 1.70 0.28
C ALA A 128 7.04 1.35 -1.13
N GLU A 129 6.79 0.07 -1.39
CA GLU A 129 6.22 -0.41 -2.66
C GLU A 129 4.85 0.25 -2.94
N SER A 130 3.97 0.37 -1.94
CA SER A 130 2.69 1.07 -2.08
C SER A 130 2.87 2.51 -2.57
N ILE A 131 3.78 3.27 -1.97
CA ILE A 131 4.00 4.68 -2.36
C ILE A 131 4.46 4.74 -3.81
N ALA A 132 5.43 3.91 -4.19
CA ALA A 132 5.93 3.89 -5.57
C ALA A 132 4.82 3.55 -6.56
N GLY A 133 3.98 2.55 -6.25
CA GLY A 133 2.83 2.17 -7.08
C GLY A 133 1.76 3.27 -7.17
N PHE A 134 1.43 3.94 -6.06
CA PHE A 134 0.46 5.02 -6.04
C PHE A 134 0.93 6.26 -6.82
N ILE A 135 2.23 6.56 -6.81
CA ILE A 135 2.76 7.64 -7.66
C ILE A 135 2.73 7.22 -9.13
N GLN A 136 3.09 5.97 -9.43
CA GLN A 136 3.12 5.46 -10.81
C GLN A 136 1.74 5.50 -11.46
N CYS A 137 0.68 5.15 -10.73
CA CYS A 137 -0.68 5.19 -11.24
C CYS A 137 -1.34 6.58 -11.15
N GLY A 138 -0.60 7.63 -10.76
CA GLY A 138 -1.10 8.99 -10.62
C GLY A 138 -2.01 9.24 -9.41
N TYR A 139 -2.17 8.26 -8.50
CA TYR A 139 -2.97 8.42 -7.29
C TYR A 139 -2.36 9.44 -6.32
N PHE A 140 -1.03 9.44 -6.23
CA PHE A 140 -0.27 10.48 -5.55
C PHE A 140 0.59 11.25 -6.54
N SER A 141 0.62 12.57 -6.40
CA SER A 141 1.59 13.39 -7.11
C SER A 141 2.93 13.42 -6.35
N VAL A 142 4.03 13.59 -7.09
CA VAL A 142 5.35 13.90 -6.51
C VAL A 142 5.30 15.31 -5.92
N SER A 143 4.77 15.40 -4.71
CA SER A 143 4.55 16.66 -3.99
C SER A 143 5.74 17.00 -3.09
N PRO A 144 5.89 18.28 -2.70
CA PRO A 144 6.86 18.69 -1.67
C PRO A 144 6.76 17.86 -0.37
N SER A 145 5.57 17.33 -0.06
CA SER A 145 5.35 16.43 1.08
C SER A 145 6.07 15.08 0.93
N PHE A 146 6.12 14.50 -0.28
CA PHE A 146 6.88 13.27 -0.56
C PHE A 146 8.40 13.53 -0.46
N ILE A 147 8.82 14.71 -0.89
CA ILE A 147 10.22 15.14 -0.83
C ILE A 147 10.64 15.34 0.64
N ASN A 148 9.82 16.04 1.42
CA ASN A 148 10.00 16.20 2.85
C ASN A 148 9.96 14.86 3.58
N PHE A 149 9.12 13.92 3.14
CA PHE A 149 9.12 12.55 3.67
C PHE A 149 10.47 11.86 3.41
N CYS A 150 11.03 11.96 2.20
CA CYS A 150 12.34 11.42 1.88
C CYS A 150 13.47 12.06 2.72
N GLU A 151 13.39 13.36 3.01
CA GLU A 151 14.33 14.07 3.87
C GLU A 151 14.17 13.74 5.36
N PHE A 152 12.93 13.69 5.85
CA PHE A 152 12.61 13.30 7.21
C PHE A 152 13.11 11.88 7.49
N ALA A 153 12.86 10.98 6.55
CA ALA A 153 13.32 9.62 6.59
C ALA A 153 14.86 9.52 6.54
N LYS A 154 15.58 10.42 5.86
CA LYS A 154 17.05 10.50 6.00
C LYS A 154 17.53 10.93 7.39
N LYS A 155 16.81 11.86 8.04
CA LYS A 155 17.23 12.49 9.31
C LYS A 155 16.88 11.67 10.55
N PHE A 156 15.75 10.95 10.53
CA PHE A 156 15.24 10.23 11.70
C PHE A 156 15.44 8.71 11.67
N LEU A 157 15.80 8.13 10.53
CA LEU A 157 15.93 6.67 10.42
C LEU A 157 17.33 6.21 10.86
N ARG A 158 17.44 5.67 12.09
CA ARG A 158 18.59 4.83 12.52
C ARG A 158 18.80 3.71 11.47
N LYS A 159 20.06 3.26 11.29
CA LYS A 159 20.55 2.28 10.27
C LYS A 159 19.55 1.22 9.74
N LYS A 160 18.60 0.71 10.54
CA LYS A 160 17.58 -0.30 10.15
C LYS A 160 16.47 0.21 9.22
N SER A 161 16.10 1.48 9.25
CA SER A 161 15.01 2.02 8.43
C SER A 161 15.50 2.72 7.15
N PHE A 162 16.81 2.88 7.00
CA PHE A 162 17.46 3.31 5.76
C PHE A 162 17.26 2.33 4.60
N LEU A 163 17.19 1.02 4.89
CA LEU A 163 16.97 -0.01 3.86
C LEU A 163 15.62 0.18 3.14
N SER A 164 14.55 0.42 3.88
CA SER A 164 13.22 0.64 3.30
C SER A 164 13.12 1.93 2.49
N LEU A 165 13.86 2.98 2.88
CA LEU A 165 13.97 4.20 2.07
C LEU A 165 14.77 3.95 0.78
N LYS A 166 15.86 3.20 0.87
CA LYS A 166 16.66 2.83 -0.30
C LYS A 166 15.83 2.01 -1.30
N GLU A 167 15.08 1.01 -0.82
CA GLU A 167 14.18 0.23 -1.67
C GLU A 167 13.03 1.07 -2.21
N LEU A 168 12.43 1.99 -1.43
CA LEU A 168 11.44 2.96 -1.94
C LEU A 168 12.00 3.76 -3.12
N LEU A 169 13.17 4.37 -2.94
CA LEU A 169 13.79 5.23 -3.96
C LEU A 169 14.23 4.41 -5.18
N ARG A 170 14.67 3.18 -4.97
CA ARG A 170 15.04 2.25 -6.04
C ARG A 170 13.80 1.85 -6.85
N GLU A 171 12.73 1.46 -6.19
CA GLU A 171 11.47 1.11 -6.85
C GLU A 171 10.87 2.33 -7.55
N PHE A 172 10.87 3.50 -6.90
CA PHE A 172 10.44 4.76 -7.53
C PHE A 172 11.25 5.08 -8.79
N ARG A 173 12.59 4.99 -8.72
CA ARG A 173 13.46 5.21 -9.89
C ARG A 173 13.17 4.20 -11.01
N ARG A 174 12.97 2.94 -10.65
CA ARG A 174 12.69 1.85 -11.59
C ARG A 174 11.34 2.03 -12.29
N THR A 175 10.29 2.38 -11.55
CA THR A 175 8.93 2.51 -12.09
C THR A 175 8.67 3.83 -12.82
N HIS A 176 9.49 4.86 -12.57
CA HIS A 176 9.37 6.19 -13.19
C HIS A 176 10.55 6.50 -14.12
N GLN A 177 11.23 5.47 -14.65
CA GLN A 177 12.39 5.64 -15.51
C GLN A 177 12.02 6.42 -16.79
N ASP A 178 10.88 6.10 -17.40
CA ASP A 178 10.41 6.71 -18.65
C ASP A 178 9.99 8.18 -18.44
N ASN A 179 9.41 8.50 -17.28
CA ASN A 179 8.95 9.85 -16.93
C ASN A 179 9.97 10.64 -16.08
N TRP A 180 11.21 10.16 -15.97
CA TRP A 180 12.18 10.71 -15.02
C TRP A 180 12.54 12.17 -15.30
N ASP A 181 12.53 12.58 -16.56
CA ASP A 181 12.88 13.95 -16.95
C ASP A 181 11.89 14.99 -16.43
N GLU A 182 10.65 14.59 -16.17
CA GLU A 182 9.64 15.40 -15.51
C GLU A 182 9.81 15.34 -13.99
N HIS A 183 9.87 14.13 -13.43
CA HIS A 183 9.96 13.95 -11.98
C HIS A 183 11.22 14.55 -11.36
N LYS A 184 12.36 14.54 -12.06
CA LYS A 184 13.62 15.12 -11.56
C LYS A 184 13.51 16.63 -11.32
N LYS A 185 12.61 17.33 -12.03
CA LYS A 185 12.38 18.78 -11.86
C LYS A 185 11.72 19.10 -10.52
N CYS A 186 11.03 18.13 -9.91
CA CYS A 186 10.42 18.30 -8.59
C CYS A 186 11.45 18.29 -7.46
N PHE A 187 12.65 17.74 -7.69
CA PHE A 187 13.70 17.61 -6.67
C PHE A 187 14.77 18.70 -6.79
N THR A 188 15.31 19.15 -5.66
CA THR A 188 16.45 20.05 -5.63
C THR A 188 17.74 19.32 -6.02
N PHE A 189 18.78 20.07 -6.41
CA PHE A 189 20.08 19.50 -6.78
C PHE A 189 20.69 18.64 -5.67
N SER A 190 20.59 19.06 -4.40
CA SER A 190 21.08 18.31 -3.25
C SER A 190 20.31 16.99 -3.02
N GLN A 191 19.00 16.99 -3.32
CA GLN A 191 18.14 15.81 -3.24
C GLN A 191 18.45 14.82 -4.37
N LEU A 192 18.62 15.28 -5.61
CA LEU A 192 19.01 14.42 -6.73
C LEU A 192 20.39 13.79 -6.52
N LYS A 193 21.38 14.58 -6.08
CA LYS A 193 22.71 14.08 -5.73
C LYS A 193 22.64 13.01 -4.64
N SER A 194 21.79 13.25 -3.64
CA SER A 194 21.50 12.29 -2.58
C SER A 194 20.88 10.98 -3.07
N ILE A 195 19.86 11.06 -3.92
CA ILE A 195 19.18 9.89 -4.49
C ILE A 195 20.18 9.08 -5.33
N ASN A 196 20.96 9.74 -6.18
CA ASN A 196 21.98 9.08 -6.99
C ASN A 196 23.02 8.37 -6.12
N ASN A 197 23.58 9.04 -5.11
CA ASN A 197 24.54 8.43 -4.19
C ASN A 197 23.96 7.23 -3.42
N LEU A 198 22.66 7.21 -3.15
CA LEU A 198 21.97 6.09 -2.51
C LEU A 198 21.77 4.89 -3.44
N LEU A 199 21.56 5.16 -4.73
CA LEU A 199 21.30 4.16 -5.77
C LEU A 199 22.58 3.55 -6.35
N VAL A 200 23.72 4.24 -6.27
CA VAL A 200 25.02 3.62 -6.57
C VAL A 200 25.31 2.56 -5.51
N SER A 201 25.26 1.30 -5.93
CA SER A 201 25.50 0.15 -5.04
C SER A 201 26.99 0.09 -4.68
N PRO A 202 27.38 0.05 -3.38
CA PRO A 202 28.78 -0.02 -3.00
C PRO A 202 29.49 -1.34 -3.38
N ASN A 203 28.75 -2.36 -3.80
CA ASN A 203 29.27 -3.73 -3.86
C ASN A 203 29.94 -4.13 -5.20
N TYR A 204 29.99 -3.24 -6.20
CA TYR A 204 30.61 -3.54 -7.51
C TYR A 204 31.83 -2.69 -7.83
N TYR A 205 32.19 -1.76 -6.94
CA TYR A 205 33.39 -0.92 -7.07
C TYR A 205 34.37 -1.32 -5.97
N VAL A 206 35.02 -2.47 -6.14
CA VAL A 206 36.28 -2.83 -5.47
C VAL A 206 37.34 -2.93 -6.54
#